data_AF-A0A9X7JZQ7-F1
#
_entry.id   AF-A0A9X7JZQ7-F1
#
_cell.length_a   1.000
_cell.length_b   1.000
_cell.length_c   1.000
_cell.angle_alpha   90.00
_cell.angle_beta   90.00
_cell.angle_gamma   90.00
#
_symmetry.space_group_name_H-M   'P 1'
#
loop_
_entity.id
_entity.type
_entity.pdbx_description
1 polymer ?
#
loop_
_entity_poly.entity_id
_entity_poly.type
_entity_poly.pdbx_seq_one_letter_code
_entity_poly.pdbx_strand_id
1 'polypeptide(L)'
;MEQDLGYSFHTYGNAAGGSFSGYYRGFVVKTLDGNEAIYRIGMFGTAKLINDPIFGNRKSYTVLNVATEDMLGYHNSLELNIDNSISKRKTEYRFFHNGRLTAGKKGSVKIEKVKNYVSKYAPDLLVEDKIYLGSLPNNMSISWDQGQQFIMNLLLYANIRDKLRNDIKKR
;
A
#
# COMPACT_ATOMS: atom_id res chain seq x y z
N MET A 1 -5.05 14.35 5.23
CA MET A 1 -5.63 13.50 6.27
C MET A 1 -6.47 14.41 7.14
N GLU A 2 -7.74 14.08 7.33
CA GLU A 2 -8.71 14.94 8.03
C GLU A 2 -8.99 14.43 9.44
N GLN A 3 -9.02 13.11 9.63
CA GLN A 3 -9.32 12.49 10.92
C GLN A 3 -8.61 11.15 11.08
N ASP A 4 -8.18 10.85 12.30
CA ASP A 4 -7.76 9.51 12.75
C ASP A 4 -8.93 8.82 13.46
N LEU A 5 -9.30 7.63 12.99
CA LEU A 5 -10.45 6.87 13.50
C LEU A 5 -10.04 5.86 14.59
N GLY A 6 -8.76 5.79 14.95
CA GLY A 6 -8.23 4.76 15.84
C GLY A 6 -8.16 3.40 15.18
N TYR A 7 -8.11 2.34 15.98
CA TYR A 7 -8.03 0.97 15.49
C TYR A 7 -9.37 0.23 15.57
N SER A 8 -9.61 -0.62 14.58
CA SER A 8 -10.81 -1.47 14.50
C SER A 8 -10.49 -2.76 13.75
N PHE A 9 -11.28 -3.81 14.02
CA PHE A 9 -11.11 -5.11 13.37
C PHE A 9 -11.80 -5.12 12.00
N HIS A 10 -11.08 -5.52 10.96
CA HIS A 10 -11.59 -5.62 9.59
C HIS A 10 -11.02 -6.83 8.85
N THR A 11 -11.67 -7.19 7.75
CA THR A 11 -11.23 -8.23 6.82
C THR A 11 -11.19 -7.66 5.41
N TYR A 12 -10.02 -7.71 4.76
CA TYR A 12 -9.86 -7.28 3.37
C TYR A 12 -9.28 -8.40 2.51
N GLY A 13 -9.97 -8.73 1.42
CA GLY A 13 -9.53 -9.72 0.43
C GLY A 13 -8.57 -9.11 -0.61
N ASN A 14 -7.87 -9.98 -1.32
CA ASN A 14 -7.06 -9.61 -2.48
C ASN A 14 -7.46 -10.38 -3.74
N ALA A 15 -6.97 -9.93 -4.89
CA ALA A 15 -7.33 -10.49 -6.19
C ALA A 15 -6.84 -11.94 -6.39
N ALA A 16 -5.93 -12.43 -5.56
CA ALA A 16 -5.44 -13.81 -5.59
C ALA A 16 -6.27 -14.77 -4.73
N GLY A 17 -7.32 -14.29 -4.04
CA GLY A 17 -8.16 -15.10 -3.17
C GLY A 17 -7.66 -15.21 -1.72
N GLY A 18 -6.59 -14.51 -1.35
CA GLY A 18 -6.16 -14.35 0.04
C GLY A 18 -6.99 -13.28 0.76
N SER A 19 -7.01 -13.33 2.08
CA SER A 19 -7.63 -12.31 2.93
C SER A 19 -6.76 -11.96 4.13
N PHE A 20 -6.94 -10.74 4.63
CA PHE A 20 -6.22 -10.21 5.78
C PHE A 20 -7.23 -9.71 6.82
N SER A 21 -7.51 -10.57 7.79
CA SER A 21 -8.39 -10.30 8.92
C SER A 21 -7.59 -9.89 10.16
N GLY A 22 -7.91 -8.75 10.76
CA GLY A 22 -7.26 -8.30 11.99
C GLY A 22 -7.47 -6.82 12.25
N TYR A 23 -6.64 -6.26 13.12
CA TYR A 23 -6.72 -4.84 13.48
C TYR A 23 -6.04 -3.96 12.45
N TYR A 24 -6.74 -2.90 12.06
CA TYR A 24 -6.25 -1.82 11.23
C TYR A 24 -6.41 -0.50 11.95
N ARG A 25 -5.52 0.47 11.72
CA ARG A 25 -5.74 1.88 12.08
C ARG A 25 -6.35 2.62 10.89
N GLY A 26 -7.44 3.35 11.11
CA GLY A 26 -8.20 4.04 10.07
C GLY A 26 -7.96 5.54 10.03
N PHE A 27 -8.02 6.11 8.83
CA PHE A 27 -7.86 7.53 8.57
C PHE A 27 -8.88 8.00 7.54
N VAL A 28 -9.56 9.12 7.82
CA VAL A 28 -10.35 9.84 6.81
C VAL A 28 -9.41 10.68 5.97
N VAL A 29 -9.48 10.50 4.65
CA VAL A 29 -8.58 11.13 3.69
C VAL A 29 -9.37 11.69 2.52
N LYS A 30 -9.19 12.98 2.26
CA LYS A 30 -9.53 13.60 0.98
C LYS A 30 -8.64 13.06 -0.15
N THR A 31 -9.27 12.35 -1.06
CA THR A 31 -8.66 11.72 -2.24
C THR A 31 -8.25 12.74 -3.31
N LEU A 32 -7.42 12.32 -4.26
CA LEU A 32 -7.05 13.11 -5.44
C LEU A 32 -8.23 13.49 -6.33
N ASP A 33 -9.35 12.77 -6.23
CA ASP A 33 -10.61 13.08 -6.93
C ASP A 33 -11.49 14.06 -6.14
N GLY A 34 -11.04 14.54 -4.99
CA GLY A 34 -11.77 15.48 -4.12
C GLY A 34 -12.80 14.84 -3.20
N ASN A 35 -13.04 13.53 -3.33
CA ASN A 35 -13.94 12.75 -2.46
C ASN A 35 -13.27 12.38 -1.14
N GLU A 36 -14.06 12.17 -0.09
CA GLU A 36 -13.59 11.53 1.13
C GLU A 36 -13.60 10.01 0.99
N ALA A 37 -12.56 9.37 1.51
CA ALA A 37 -12.47 7.92 1.65
C ALA A 37 -11.77 7.56 2.96
N ILE A 38 -12.08 6.37 3.48
CA ILE A 38 -11.39 5.84 4.65
C ILE A 38 -10.25 4.94 4.17
N TYR A 39 -9.03 5.25 4.59
CA TYR A 39 -7.88 4.37 4.40
C TYR A 39 -7.52 3.67 5.70
N ARG A 40 -7.21 2.38 5.61
CA ARG A 40 -6.90 1.54 6.77
C ARG A 40 -5.56 0.84 6.60
N ILE A 41 -4.68 1.00 7.58
CA ILE A 41 -3.35 0.41 7.58
C ILE A 41 -3.30 -0.72 8.60
N GLY A 42 -2.82 -1.90 8.18
CA GLY A 42 -2.67 -3.07 9.04
C GLY A 42 -1.42 -3.87 8.65
N MET A 43 -0.87 -4.63 9.59
CA MET A 43 0.33 -5.43 9.35
C MET A 43 0.06 -6.90 9.66
N PHE A 44 0.45 -7.78 8.74
CA PHE A 44 0.10 -9.20 8.79
C PHE A 44 1.29 -10.08 8.41
N GLY A 45 1.39 -11.25 9.04
CA GLY A 45 2.24 -12.33 8.56
C GLY A 45 1.48 -13.21 7.57
N THR A 46 2.17 -13.70 6.54
CA THR A 46 1.61 -14.70 5.62
C THR A 46 2.16 -16.10 5.95
N ALA A 47 1.34 -17.13 5.78
CA ALA A 47 1.77 -18.51 5.99
C ALA A 47 2.80 -18.95 4.93
N LYS A 48 3.77 -19.76 5.38
CA LYS A 48 4.59 -20.60 4.50
C LYS A 48 3.70 -21.71 3.94
N LEU A 49 3.74 -21.89 2.63
CA LEU A 49 2.95 -22.89 1.92
C LEU A 49 3.90 -23.91 1.28
N ILE A 50 3.56 -25.19 1.42
CA ILE A 50 4.29 -26.32 0.82
C ILE A 50 3.26 -27.15 0.05
N ASN A 51 3.43 -27.26 -1.26
CA ASN A 51 2.53 -27.97 -2.17
C ASN A 51 1.05 -27.57 -2.02
N ASP A 52 0.77 -26.29 -1.75
CA ASP A 52 -0.60 -25.80 -1.66
C ASP A 52 -1.28 -25.90 -3.03
N PRO A 53 -2.51 -26.43 -3.11
CA PRO A 53 -3.18 -26.70 -4.39
C PRO A 53 -3.54 -25.42 -5.17
N ILE A 54 -3.59 -24.25 -4.51
CA ILE A 54 -3.97 -22.97 -5.12
C ILE A 54 -2.73 -22.09 -5.31
N PHE A 55 -1.87 -22.03 -4.30
CA PHE A 55 -0.76 -21.07 -4.22
C PHE A 55 0.63 -21.71 -4.36
N GLY A 56 0.71 -23.03 -4.47
CA GLY A 56 1.95 -23.77 -4.62
C GLY A 56 2.91 -23.61 -3.43
N ASN A 57 4.21 -23.50 -3.74
CA ASN A 57 5.25 -23.31 -2.73
C ASN A 57 5.52 -21.82 -2.50
N ARG A 58 5.36 -21.35 -1.27
CA ARG A 58 5.54 -19.94 -0.90
C ARG A 58 6.22 -19.79 0.44
N LYS A 59 7.22 -18.91 0.55
CA LYS A 59 7.77 -18.51 1.85
C LYS A 59 6.79 -17.60 2.60
N SER A 60 6.81 -17.64 3.92
CA SER A 60 6.16 -16.61 4.74
C SER A 60 6.87 -15.27 4.54
N TYR A 61 6.11 -14.19 4.63
CA TYR A 61 6.61 -12.81 4.62
C TYR A 61 5.68 -11.91 5.41
N THR A 62 6.20 -10.76 5.84
CA THR A 62 5.39 -9.71 6.49
C THR A 62 4.85 -8.76 5.44
N VAL A 63 3.56 -8.41 5.54
CA VAL A 63 2.92 -7.44 4.66
C VAL A 63 2.36 -6.28 5.47
N LEU A 64 2.63 -5.07 4.99
CA LEU A 64 1.94 -3.85 5.40
C LEU A 64 0.84 -3.57 4.37
N ASN A 65 -0.40 -3.74 4.78
CA ASN A 65 -1.59 -3.55 3.95
C ASN A 65 -2.16 -2.16 4.14
N VAL A 66 -2.62 -1.57 3.03
CA VAL A 66 -3.45 -0.38 2.98
C VAL A 66 -4.73 -0.73 2.25
N ALA A 67 -5.84 -0.78 2.97
CA ALA A 67 -7.17 -0.95 2.41
C ALA A 67 -7.88 0.40 2.28
N THR A 68 -8.84 0.48 1.37
CA THR A 68 -9.64 1.68 1.14
C THR A 68 -11.11 1.31 1.19
N GLU A 69 -11.91 2.20 1.75
CA GLU A 69 -13.37 2.14 1.78
C GLU A 69 -13.91 3.50 1.34
N ASP A 70 -14.76 3.49 0.33
CA ASP A 70 -15.47 4.65 -0.19
C ASP A 70 -16.93 4.26 -0.53
N MET A 71 -17.67 5.17 -1.18
CA MET A 71 -19.06 4.92 -1.59
C MET A 71 -19.22 3.77 -2.59
N LEU A 72 -18.16 3.35 -3.27
CA LEU A 72 -18.16 2.26 -4.24
C LEU A 72 -17.88 0.90 -3.59
N GLY A 73 -17.51 0.89 -2.30
CA GLY A 73 -17.25 -0.30 -1.51
C GLY A 73 -15.85 -0.29 -0.90
N TYR A 74 -15.29 -1.47 -0.69
CA TYR A 74 -13.99 -1.63 -0.06
C TYR A 74 -13.09 -2.62 -0.79
N HIS A 75 -11.78 -2.37 -0.75
CA HIS A 75 -10.79 -3.28 -1.33
C HIS A 75 -9.40 -3.05 -0.73
N ASN A 76 -8.50 -4.03 -0.93
CA ASN A 76 -7.09 -3.85 -0.63
C ASN A 76 -6.42 -3.00 -1.72
N SER A 77 -5.96 -1.80 -1.35
CA SER A 77 -5.35 -0.86 -2.27
C SER A 77 -3.86 -1.16 -2.46
N LEU A 78 -3.14 -1.44 -1.37
CA LEU A 78 -1.71 -1.74 -1.35
C LEU A 78 -1.31 -2.86 -0.41
N GLU A 79 -0.58 -3.83 -0.96
CA GLU A 79 0.15 -4.86 -0.23
C GLU A 79 1.66 -4.58 -0.35
N LEU A 80 2.29 -4.10 0.71
CA LEU A 80 3.74 -3.87 0.75
C LEU A 80 4.42 -5.05 1.44
N ASN A 81 5.06 -5.94 0.68
CA ASN A 81 5.86 -7.03 1.23
C ASN A 81 7.14 -6.45 1.86
N ILE A 82 7.16 -6.38 3.19
CA ILE A 82 8.21 -5.73 3.96
C ILE A 82 9.58 -6.35 3.72
N ASP A 83 9.65 -7.69 3.66
CA ASP A 83 10.89 -8.46 3.48
C ASP A 83 11.65 -8.07 2.19
N ASN A 84 10.91 -7.65 1.15
CA ASN A 84 11.48 -7.27 -0.15
C ASN A 84 11.39 -5.77 -0.45
N SER A 85 10.70 -5.00 0.38
CA SER A 85 10.40 -3.58 0.16
C SER A 85 11.26 -2.65 1.02
N ILE A 86 12.13 -3.21 1.87
CA ILE A 86 13.02 -2.44 2.73
C ILE A 86 14.48 -2.53 2.25
N SER A 87 15.16 -1.38 2.24
CA SER A 87 16.61 -1.30 2.14
C SER A 87 17.20 -0.77 3.45
N LYS A 88 18.04 -1.58 4.11
CA LYS A 88 18.78 -1.16 5.30
C LYS A 88 19.97 -0.28 4.89
N ARG A 89 20.08 0.89 5.51
CA ARG A 89 21.26 1.75 5.50
C ARG A 89 21.88 1.79 6.90
N LYS A 90 22.98 2.53 7.05
CA LYS A 90 23.73 2.60 8.32
C LYS A 90 22.85 3.05 9.50
N THR A 91 21.95 4.00 9.27
CA THR A 91 21.15 4.66 10.33
C THR A 91 19.64 4.63 10.07
N GLU A 92 19.19 4.05 8.94
CA GLU A 92 17.78 4.08 8.54
C GLU A 92 17.35 2.83 7.78
N TYR A 93 16.05 2.58 7.75
CA TYR A 93 15.37 1.69 6.82
C TYR A 93 14.61 2.52 5.79
N ARG A 94 14.85 2.27 4.51
CA ARG A 94 14.12 2.91 3.40
C ARG A 94 13.06 1.98 2.84
N PHE A 95 11.87 2.50 2.61
CA PHE A 95 10.71 1.73 2.14
C PHE A 95 10.42 2.07 0.68
N PHE A 96 10.29 1.05 -0.15
CA PHE A 96 10.05 1.18 -1.59
C PHE A 96 8.98 0.23 -2.10
N HIS A 97 8.28 0.63 -3.15
CA HIS A 97 7.43 -0.25 -3.95
C HIS A 97 7.85 -0.20 -5.43
N ASN A 98 7.71 -1.33 -6.13
CA ASN A 98 8.19 -1.49 -7.52
C ASN A 98 7.16 -1.08 -8.59
N GLY A 99 5.99 -0.61 -8.19
CA GLY A 99 4.93 -0.19 -9.09
C GLY A 99 4.05 -1.32 -9.62
N ARG A 100 4.21 -2.56 -9.15
CA ARG A 100 3.31 -3.66 -9.55
C ARG A 100 1.85 -3.35 -9.17
N LEU A 101 0.98 -3.52 -10.15
CA LEU A 101 -0.44 -3.22 -10.00
C LEU A 101 -1.26 -4.13 -10.91
N THR A 102 -2.39 -4.60 -10.39
CA THR A 102 -3.42 -5.31 -11.16
C THR A 102 -4.69 -4.48 -11.18
N ALA A 103 -5.33 -4.38 -12.35
CA ALA A 103 -6.58 -3.67 -12.57
C ALA A 103 -7.78 -4.64 -12.65
N GLY A 104 -7.92 -5.49 -11.63
CA GLY A 104 -8.96 -6.52 -11.58
C GLY A 104 -8.91 -7.46 -12.80
N LYS A 105 -10.05 -7.66 -13.45
CA LYS A 105 -10.19 -8.54 -14.63
C LYS A 105 -9.36 -8.08 -15.85
N LYS A 106 -8.91 -6.81 -15.89
CA LYS A 106 -8.04 -6.30 -16.96
C LYS A 106 -6.57 -6.72 -16.82
N GLY A 107 -6.23 -7.48 -15.78
CA GLY A 107 -4.90 -8.04 -15.59
C GLY A 107 -3.88 -7.02 -15.09
N SER A 108 -2.60 -7.31 -15.36
CA SER A 108 -1.47 -6.52 -14.89
C SER A 108 -1.35 -5.19 -15.63
N VAL A 109 -1.02 -4.13 -14.88
CA VAL A 109 -0.72 -2.81 -15.43
C VAL A 109 0.79 -2.70 -15.65
N LYS A 110 1.20 -2.18 -16.81
CA LYS A 110 2.63 -1.91 -17.08
C LYS A 110 3.20 -1.01 -15.98
N ILE A 111 4.31 -1.43 -15.37
CA ILE A 111 4.99 -0.69 -14.29
C ILE A 111 5.27 0.75 -14.70
N GLU A 112 5.70 0.96 -15.95
CA GLU A 112 5.97 2.28 -16.52
C GLU A 112 4.73 3.19 -16.51
N LYS A 113 3.55 2.63 -16.77
CA LYS A 113 2.30 3.38 -16.68
C LYS A 113 2.01 3.80 -15.23
N VAL A 114 2.32 2.94 -14.25
CA VAL A 114 2.17 3.27 -12.83
C VAL A 114 3.14 4.37 -12.43
N LYS A 115 4.43 4.26 -12.80
CA LYS A 115 5.45 5.28 -12.52
C LYS A 115 5.12 6.63 -13.14
N ASN A 116 4.68 6.66 -14.40
CA ASN A 116 4.23 7.90 -15.05
C ASN A 116 3.03 8.52 -14.34
N TYR A 117 2.11 7.68 -13.84
CA TYR A 117 0.98 8.16 -13.07
C TYR A 117 1.42 8.73 -11.70
N VAL A 118 2.36 8.07 -11.02
CA VAL A 118 2.97 8.60 -9.78
C VAL A 118 3.68 9.91 -10.05
N SER A 119 4.52 10.00 -11.08
CA SER A 119 5.25 11.21 -11.47
C SER A 119 4.31 12.40 -11.72
N LYS A 120 3.12 12.14 -12.28
CA LYS A 120 2.10 13.18 -12.51
C LYS A 120 1.52 13.77 -11.22
N TYR A 121 1.27 12.96 -10.18
CA TYR A 121 0.55 13.42 -8.97
C TYR A 121 1.45 13.62 -7.75
N ALA A 122 2.57 12.92 -7.68
CA ALA A 122 3.49 12.93 -6.55
C ALA A 122 4.91 12.57 -7.05
N PRO A 123 5.57 13.46 -7.82
CA PRO A 123 6.89 13.20 -8.38
C PRO A 123 7.95 12.90 -7.32
N ASP A 124 7.81 13.47 -6.12
CA ASP A 124 8.72 13.25 -4.99
C ASP A 124 8.70 11.80 -4.47
N LEU A 125 7.65 11.03 -4.78
CA LEU A 125 7.61 9.60 -4.47
C LEU A 125 8.43 8.76 -5.47
N LEU A 126 8.96 9.32 -6.55
CA LEU A 126 9.77 8.57 -7.52
C LEU A 126 11.26 8.84 -7.28
N VAL A 127 11.95 7.87 -6.67
CA VAL A 127 13.38 7.96 -6.34
C VAL A 127 14.07 6.68 -6.78
N GLU A 128 15.21 6.80 -7.46
CA GLU A 128 16.00 5.65 -7.95
C GLU A 128 15.15 4.64 -8.75
N ASP A 129 14.25 5.14 -9.61
CA ASP A 129 13.35 4.33 -10.43
C ASP A 129 12.36 3.43 -9.63
N LYS A 130 12.12 3.77 -8.36
CA LYS A 130 11.17 3.09 -7.46
C LYS A 130 10.22 4.08 -6.83
N ILE A 131 9.06 3.59 -6.36
CA ILE A 131 8.18 4.39 -5.52
C ILE A 131 8.75 4.40 -4.10
N TYR A 132 9.33 5.51 -3.67
CA TYR A 132 9.83 5.74 -2.34
C TYR A 132 8.69 6.16 -1.40
N LEU A 133 8.52 5.42 -0.31
CA LEU A 133 7.46 5.65 0.67
C LEU A 133 7.97 6.38 1.92
N GLY A 134 9.30 6.47 2.10
CA GLY A 134 9.93 7.17 3.22
C GLY A 134 11.06 6.37 3.84
N SER A 135 11.69 6.96 4.86
CA SER A 135 12.70 6.31 5.69
C SER A 135 12.36 6.45 7.17
N LEU A 136 12.71 5.43 7.95
CA LEU A 136 12.57 5.42 9.40
C LEU A 136 13.93 5.13 10.05
N PRO A 137 14.30 5.83 11.13
CA PRO A 137 15.55 5.57 11.84
C PRO A 137 15.62 4.13 12.37
N ASN A 138 16.81 3.55 12.39
CA ASN A 138 17.05 2.20 12.92
C ASN A 138 17.89 2.17 14.21
N ASN A 139 18.38 3.32 14.64
CA ASN A 139 19.28 3.50 15.76
C ASN A 139 18.75 4.53 16.79
N MET A 140 17.56 5.07 16.56
CA MET A 140 16.89 6.03 17.43
C MET A 140 15.38 5.93 17.24
N SER A 141 14.62 6.58 18.14
CA SER A 141 13.16 6.65 18.06
C SER A 141 12.69 7.33 16.77
N ILE A 142 11.57 6.85 16.24
CA ILE A 142 10.86 7.50 15.14
C ILE A 142 10.21 8.78 15.68
N SER A 143 10.59 9.93 15.12
CA SER A 143 9.92 11.19 15.44
C SER A 143 8.52 11.24 14.85
N TRP A 144 7.66 12.11 15.41
CA TRP A 144 6.30 12.31 14.91
C TRP A 144 6.28 12.66 13.41
N ASP A 145 7.13 13.60 12.98
CA ASP A 145 7.19 14.04 11.59
C ASP A 145 7.60 12.91 10.64
N GLN A 146 8.57 12.08 11.03
CA GLN A 146 8.98 10.91 10.25
C GLN A 146 7.85 9.87 10.13
N GLY A 147 7.18 9.56 11.25
CA GLY A 147 6.07 8.61 11.26
C GLY A 147 4.88 9.12 10.45
N GLN A 148 4.50 10.39 10.64
CA GLN A 148 3.42 11.04 9.91
C GLN A 148 3.72 11.08 8.41
N GLN A 149 4.93 11.47 8.00
CA GLN A 149 5.29 11.53 6.59
C GLN A 149 5.24 10.15 5.93
N PHE A 150 5.72 9.11 6.62
CA PHE A 150 5.65 7.74 6.11
C PHE A 150 4.20 7.27 5.90
N ILE A 151 3.32 7.54 6.87
CA ILE A 151 1.88 7.23 6.75
C ILE A 151 1.27 8.03 5.60
N MET A 152 1.53 9.34 5.50
CA MET A 152 1.00 10.18 4.44
C MET A 152 1.41 9.70 3.05
N ASN A 153 2.67 9.31 2.87
CA ASN A 153 3.17 8.75 1.61
C ASN A 153 2.52 7.40 1.26
N LEU A 154 2.29 6.53 2.25
CA LEU A 154 1.56 5.28 2.05
C LEU A 154 0.13 5.53 1.55
N LEU A 155 -0.59 6.44 2.21
CA LEU A 155 -1.97 6.76 1.86
C LEU A 155 -2.07 7.46 0.50
N LEU A 156 -1.17 8.42 0.22
CA LEU A 156 -1.09 9.08 -1.08
C LEU A 156 -0.79 8.08 -2.19
N TYR A 157 0.17 7.18 -2.00
CA TYR A 157 0.49 6.18 -3.00
C TYR A 157 -0.69 5.20 -3.24
N ALA A 158 -1.35 4.75 -2.17
CA ALA A 158 -2.56 3.93 -2.29
C ALA A 158 -3.65 4.66 -3.10
N ASN A 159 -3.89 5.93 -2.82
CA ASN A 159 -4.86 6.74 -3.56
C ASN A 159 -4.51 6.90 -5.05
N ILE A 160 -3.24 7.16 -5.39
CA ILE A 160 -2.76 7.21 -6.78
C ILE A 160 -3.05 5.89 -7.51
N ARG A 161 -2.84 4.74 -6.84
CA ARG A 161 -3.10 3.41 -7.42
C ARG A 161 -4.58 3.18 -7.69
N ASP A 162 -5.45 3.58 -6.77
CA ASP A 162 -6.90 3.43 -6.93
C ASP A 162 -7.44 4.33 -8.04
N LYS A 163 -6.97 5.58 -8.09
CA LYS A 163 -7.30 6.49 -9.17
C LYS A 163 -6.90 5.92 -10.54
N LEU A 164 -5.69 5.35 -10.65
CA LEU A 164 -5.24 4.68 -11.88
C LEU A 164 -6.11 3.47 -12.24
N ARG A 165 -6.49 2.63 -11.26
CA ARG A 165 -7.40 1.50 -11.50
C ARG A 165 -8.75 1.99 -12.03
N ASN A 166 -9.30 3.06 -11.46
CA ASN A 166 -10.57 3.62 -11.87
C ASN A 166 -10.51 4.23 -13.28
N ASP A 167 -9.45 4.97 -13.61
CA ASP A 167 -9.22 5.49 -14.96
C ASP A 167 -9.07 4.38 -16.00
N ILE A 168 -8.49 3.24 -15.63
CA ILE A 168 -8.38 2.07 -16.50
C ILE A 168 -9.74 1.37 -16.68
N LYS A 169 -10.60 1.33 -15.66
CA LYS A 169 -11.94 0.72 -15.74
C LYS A 169 -12.92 1.54 -16.59
N LYS A 170 -12.80 2.87 -16.58
CA LYS A 170 -13.67 3.79 -17.36
C LYS A 170 -13.39 3.78 -18.86
N ARG A 171 -12.21 3.29 -19.27
CA ARG A 171 -11.84 3.07 -20.68
C ARG A 171 -12.26 1.68 -21.13
#